data_AF-A0A2B4S3J1-F1
#
_entry.id   AF-A0A2B4S3J1-F1
#
_cell.length_a   1.000
_cell.length_b   1.000
_cell.length_c   1.000
_cell.angle_alpha   90.00
_cell.angle_beta   90.00
_cell.angle_gamma   90.00
#
_symmetry.space_group_name_H-M   'P 1'
#
loop_
_entity.id
_entity.type
_entity.pdbx_description
1 polymer ?
#
loop_
_entity_poly.entity_id
_entity_poly.type
_entity_poly.pdbx_seq_one_letter_code
_entity_poly.pdbx_strand_id
1 'polypeptide(L)'
;MEFSEHDGGIMDSGEHDDGNFEDVSTVAGDNVPSESLYAVNGDSYASRAAHRTLSEQELRILSKGLKFFPTPTNVNKTELITDIKQWGRRMRLREYFGNDDNSNTELDDDITYKKPSSWTPSPGRDLALDCYLNGVERAILQHTPYNMLRSNITRLEREAIKSLIRDSGIVIFQADKGEAVVVQNKRDYLAEAYKQLNSTDENGNKVYKHVATDPTSDFVIRVKELYKRPTPSM
;
A
#
# COMPACT_ATOMS: atom_id res chain seq x y z
N MET A 1 20.99 63.18 -38.38
CA MET A 1 19.53 62.97 -38.52
C MET A 1 19.12 62.23 -37.26
N GLU A 2 18.84 62.95 -36.18
CA GLU A 2 17.54 63.60 -35.87
C GLU A 2 16.37 62.61 -35.79
N PHE A 3 15.84 62.49 -34.56
CA PHE A 3 14.43 62.46 -34.13
C PHE A 3 13.43 61.69 -35.01
N SER A 4 12.53 60.88 -34.44
CA SER A 4 11.50 61.35 -33.51
C SER A 4 10.61 60.19 -33.07
N GLU A 5 10.12 60.31 -31.85
CA GLU A 5 9.00 59.59 -31.26
C GLU A 5 7.71 59.79 -32.07
N HIS A 6 6.82 58.79 -32.06
CA HIS A 6 5.38 59.02 -32.18
C HIS A 6 4.63 58.32 -31.04
N ASP A 7 3.90 59.18 -30.37
CA ASP A 7 3.04 59.07 -29.20
C ASP A 7 1.66 58.51 -29.60
N GLY A 8 0.89 57.99 -28.64
CA GLY A 8 -0.49 57.58 -28.90
C GLY A 8 -1.20 56.70 -27.87
N GLY A 9 -1.47 57.24 -26.67
CA GLY A 9 -2.86 57.33 -26.18
C GLY A 9 -3.50 56.22 -25.33
N ILE A 10 -3.69 56.55 -24.04
CA ILE A 10 -4.95 56.52 -23.24
C ILE A 10 -5.52 55.17 -22.72
N MET A 11 -5.35 54.99 -21.39
CA MET A 11 -6.29 54.63 -20.28
C MET A 11 -7.61 53.89 -20.59
N ASP A 12 -7.90 52.77 -19.90
CA ASP A 12 -8.65 52.75 -18.61
C ASP A 12 -9.10 51.32 -18.17
N SER A 13 -9.09 51.15 -16.84
CA SER A 13 -9.83 50.27 -15.92
C SER A 13 -10.07 48.76 -16.17
N GLY A 14 -9.58 47.97 -15.22
CA GLY A 14 -9.99 46.60 -14.95
C GLY A 14 -9.31 46.08 -13.69
N GLU A 15 -9.82 46.46 -12.52
CA GLU A 15 -9.48 45.85 -11.22
C GLU A 15 -9.67 44.33 -11.32
N HIS A 16 -8.58 43.57 -11.21
CA HIS A 16 -8.68 42.15 -10.89
C HIS A 16 -8.52 42.00 -9.39
N ASP A 17 -9.68 41.81 -8.77
CA ASP A 17 -9.95 41.35 -7.42
C ASP A 17 -8.94 40.27 -7.00
N ASP A 18 -7.99 40.65 -6.15
CA ASP A 18 -7.16 39.74 -5.36
C ASP A 18 -8.09 39.06 -4.35
N GLY A 19 -8.84 38.08 -4.85
CA GLY A 19 -9.57 37.12 -4.05
C GLY A 19 -8.57 36.40 -3.15
N ASN A 20 -8.44 36.89 -1.93
CA ASN A 20 -7.79 36.27 -0.79
C ASN A 20 -8.34 34.85 -0.66
N PHE A 21 -7.66 33.88 -1.30
CA PHE A 21 -7.97 32.47 -1.15
C PHE A 21 -7.49 32.09 0.24
N GLU A 22 -8.45 32.14 1.18
CA GLU A 22 -8.32 31.69 2.55
C GLU A 22 -7.44 30.44 2.63
N ASP A 23 -6.39 30.56 3.44
CA ASP A 23 -5.46 29.53 3.83
C ASP A 23 -6.23 28.25 4.23
N VAL A 24 -6.14 27.20 3.41
CA VAL A 24 -6.68 25.88 3.73
C VAL A 24 -5.73 25.21 4.74
N SER A 25 -5.56 25.83 5.90
CA SER A 25 -4.87 25.28 7.07
C SER A 25 -5.83 24.80 8.16
N THR A 26 -7.15 24.93 7.97
CA THR A 26 -8.14 24.64 9.01
C THR A 26 -9.13 23.56 8.60
N VAL A 27 -8.74 22.29 8.61
CA VAL A 27 -9.66 21.17 8.96
C VAL A 27 -8.88 19.96 9.52
N ALA A 28 -8.08 20.17 10.55
CA ALA A 28 -7.67 19.09 11.46
C ALA A 28 -8.20 19.48 12.83
N GLY A 29 -9.03 18.62 13.44
CA GLY A 29 -9.63 18.88 14.75
C GLY A 29 -8.59 19.35 15.76
N ASP A 30 -8.94 20.41 16.49
CA ASP A 30 -8.10 21.11 17.46
C ASP A 30 -7.55 20.17 18.54
N ASN A 31 -6.32 19.64 18.36
CA ASN A 31 -5.30 19.34 19.40
C ASN A 31 -4.18 18.34 19.00
N VAL A 32 -3.63 18.45 17.79
CA VAL A 32 -2.34 17.80 17.48
C VAL A 32 -1.30 18.90 17.26
N PRO A 33 -0.17 18.93 17.98
CA PRO A 33 0.88 19.91 17.72
C PRO A 33 1.35 19.77 16.26
N SER A 34 1.21 20.86 15.51
CA SER A 34 1.48 20.99 14.07
C SER A 34 2.93 20.70 13.67
N GLU A 35 3.84 20.49 14.62
CA GLU A 35 5.26 20.20 14.38
C GLU A 35 5.60 18.72 14.13
N SER A 36 4.63 17.80 14.15
CA SER A 36 4.92 16.36 14.20
C SER A 36 4.45 15.52 12.99
N LEU A 37 3.83 16.14 11.98
CA LEU A 37 3.23 15.44 10.83
C LEU A 37 3.63 16.11 9.52
N TYR A 38 4.18 15.33 8.58
CA TYR A 38 4.63 15.86 7.30
C TYR A 38 4.25 14.93 6.16
N ALA A 39 3.54 15.48 5.18
CA ALA A 39 3.22 14.83 3.93
C ALA A 39 4.29 15.19 2.89
N VAL A 40 4.95 14.18 2.31
CA VAL A 40 5.78 14.39 1.13
C VAL A 40 4.85 14.43 -0.09
N ASN A 41 4.42 15.64 -0.47
CA ASN A 41 3.76 15.92 -1.75
C ASN A 41 4.56 16.99 -2.48
N GLY A 42 4.92 16.70 -3.74
CA GLY A 42 5.29 17.63 -4.81
C GLY A 42 6.23 18.80 -4.47
N ASP A 43 5.76 19.76 -3.67
CA ASP A 43 6.25 21.14 -3.66
C ASP A 43 6.43 21.77 -2.25
N SER A 44 6.40 21.02 -1.15
CA SER A 44 6.71 21.60 0.18
C SER A 44 7.52 20.67 1.09
N TYR A 45 8.82 20.95 1.17
CA TYR A 45 9.79 20.22 2.00
C TYR A 45 10.06 20.95 3.32
N ALA A 46 9.32 20.63 4.39
CA ALA A 46 9.72 20.99 5.75
C ALA A 46 10.33 19.76 6.43
N SER A 47 11.67 19.66 6.40
CA SER A 47 12.44 18.43 6.63
C SER A 47 12.90 18.17 8.09
N ARG A 48 12.17 18.66 9.10
CA ARG A 48 12.58 18.55 10.53
C ARG A 48 11.79 17.52 11.36
N ALA A 49 11.19 16.53 10.71
CA ALA A 49 10.22 15.59 11.30
C ALA A 49 10.79 14.38 12.05
N ALA A 50 11.97 13.91 11.66
CA ALA A 50 12.63 12.83 12.37
C ALA A 50 13.58 13.44 13.39
N HIS A 51 14.04 12.63 14.34
CA HIS A 51 15.21 12.97 15.17
C HIS A 51 16.47 13.35 14.35
N ARG A 52 16.39 13.29 13.01
CA ARG A 52 17.35 13.71 12.00
C ARG A 52 16.62 14.31 10.78
N THR A 53 17.35 15.00 9.93
CA THR A 53 16.85 15.41 8.61
C THR A 53 16.90 14.24 7.62
N LEU A 54 15.94 14.20 6.69
CA LEU A 54 15.97 13.27 5.57
C LEU A 54 16.91 13.80 4.48
N SER A 55 17.71 12.91 3.88
CA SER A 55 18.53 13.26 2.73
C SER A 55 17.68 13.50 1.48
N GLU A 56 18.23 14.23 0.50
CA GLU A 56 17.57 14.45 -0.80
C GLU A 56 17.16 13.15 -1.49
N GLN A 57 18.01 12.11 -1.38
CA GLN A 57 17.74 10.80 -2.00
C GLN A 57 16.63 10.03 -1.26
N GLU A 58 16.52 10.21 0.06
CA GLU A 58 15.40 9.69 0.86
C GLU A 58 14.08 10.40 0.48
N LEU A 59 14.11 11.71 0.32
CA LEU A 59 12.93 12.48 -0.12
C LEU A 59 12.48 12.06 -1.52
N ARG A 60 13.42 11.90 -2.45
CA ARG A 60 13.13 11.51 -3.84
C ARG A 60 12.55 10.11 -3.96
N ILE A 61 12.95 9.17 -3.11
CA ILE A 61 12.36 7.82 -3.12
C ILE A 61 10.98 7.81 -2.45
N LEU A 62 10.79 8.58 -1.38
CA LEU A 62 9.49 8.71 -0.72
C LEU A 62 8.46 9.39 -1.62
N SER A 63 8.87 10.39 -2.42
CA SER A 63 7.97 11.08 -3.36
C SER A 63 7.49 10.20 -4.52
N LYS A 64 8.15 9.05 -4.79
CA LYS A 64 7.66 8.06 -5.75
C LYS A 64 6.46 7.26 -5.21
N GLY A 65 6.18 7.33 -3.91
CA GLY A 65 5.06 6.67 -3.25
C GLY A 65 5.35 5.24 -2.77
N LEU A 66 4.54 4.76 -1.82
CA LEU A 66 4.73 3.42 -1.21
C LEU A 66 4.35 2.26 -2.14
N LYS A 67 3.61 2.53 -3.22
CA LYS A 67 3.26 1.56 -4.27
C LYS A 67 4.32 1.48 -5.37
N PHE A 68 5.39 2.27 -5.29
CA PHE A 68 6.49 2.20 -6.24
C PHE A 68 7.32 0.93 -6.01
N PHE A 69 7.58 0.18 -7.07
CA PHE A 69 8.37 -1.06 -7.02
C PHE A 69 9.76 -0.84 -7.64
N PRO A 70 10.83 -0.75 -6.82
CA PRO A 70 12.18 -0.67 -7.34
C PRO A 70 12.54 -1.90 -8.15
N THR A 71 13.23 -1.72 -9.28
CA THR A 71 13.76 -2.85 -10.04
C THR A 71 14.67 -3.70 -9.12
N PRO A 72 14.41 -5.01 -8.95
CA PRO A 72 15.23 -5.87 -8.12
C PRO A 72 16.64 -5.99 -8.71
N THR A 73 17.66 -6.03 -7.86
CA THR A 73 19.06 -6.23 -8.32
C THR A 73 19.34 -7.67 -8.72
N ASN A 74 18.72 -8.61 -8.01
CA ASN A 74 18.92 -10.04 -8.19
C ASN A 74 17.56 -10.72 -8.14
N VAL A 75 17.38 -11.77 -8.94
CA VAL A 75 16.21 -12.64 -8.84
C VAL A 75 16.44 -13.65 -7.72
N ASN A 76 15.46 -13.77 -6.81
CA ASN A 76 15.47 -14.81 -5.79
C ASN A 76 15.21 -16.17 -6.46
N LYS A 77 16.28 -16.91 -6.77
CA LYS A 77 16.19 -18.20 -7.47
C LYS A 77 15.35 -19.22 -6.70
N THR A 78 15.42 -19.23 -5.38
CA THR A 78 14.66 -20.18 -4.54
C THR A 78 13.17 -19.92 -4.63
N GLU A 79 12.76 -18.66 -4.56
CA GLU A 79 11.37 -18.23 -4.72
C GLU A 79 10.88 -18.51 -6.13
N LEU A 80 11.67 -18.14 -7.16
CA LEU A 80 11.33 -18.44 -8.55
C LEU A 80 11.11 -19.95 -8.79
N ILE A 81 11.99 -20.81 -8.29
CA ILE A 81 11.83 -22.27 -8.41
C ILE A 81 10.59 -22.74 -7.67
N THR A 82 10.32 -22.17 -6.49
CA THR A 82 9.12 -22.48 -5.70
C THR A 82 7.86 -22.11 -6.46
N ASP A 83 7.84 -20.93 -7.08
CA ASP A 83 6.72 -20.42 -7.87
C ASP A 83 6.47 -21.26 -9.12
N ILE A 84 7.54 -21.66 -9.82
CA ILE A 84 7.46 -22.56 -10.99
C ILE A 84 6.86 -23.92 -10.56
N LYS A 85 7.29 -24.48 -9.42
CA LYS A 85 6.73 -25.74 -8.90
C LYS A 85 5.26 -25.59 -8.52
N GLN A 86 4.88 -24.50 -7.87
CA GLN A 86 3.49 -24.23 -7.53
C GLN A 86 2.63 -24.04 -8.78
N TRP A 87 3.16 -23.37 -9.81
CA TRP A 87 2.51 -23.24 -11.11
C TRP A 87 2.32 -24.60 -11.79
N GLY A 88 3.37 -25.43 -11.86
CA GLY A 88 3.26 -26.79 -12.40
C GLY A 88 2.24 -27.65 -11.65
N ARG A 89 2.16 -27.50 -10.32
CA ARG A 89 1.12 -28.13 -9.51
C ARG A 89 -0.29 -27.65 -9.90
N ARG A 90 -0.51 -26.34 -10.07
CA ARG A 90 -1.81 -25.79 -10.50
C ARG A 90 -2.23 -26.36 -11.85
N MET A 91 -1.29 -26.48 -12.80
CA MET A 91 -1.55 -27.06 -14.11
C MET A 91 -1.95 -28.53 -14.02
N ARG A 92 -1.23 -29.34 -13.22
CA ARG A 92 -1.57 -30.75 -12.98
C ARG A 92 -2.93 -30.92 -12.30
N LEU A 93 -3.24 -30.09 -11.30
CA LEU A 93 -4.55 -30.13 -10.64
C LEU A 93 -5.68 -29.81 -11.63
N ARG A 94 -5.48 -28.81 -12.50
CA ARG A 94 -6.47 -28.45 -13.51
C ARG A 94 -6.68 -29.56 -14.53
N GLU A 95 -5.62 -30.23 -14.97
CA GLU A 95 -5.72 -31.41 -15.82
C GLU A 95 -6.36 -32.59 -15.07
N TYR A 96 -6.24 -32.67 -13.73
CA TYR A 96 -6.79 -33.75 -12.90
C TYR A 96 -8.27 -33.71 -12.72
N PHE A 97 -8.78 -32.55 -12.36
CA PHE A 97 -10.20 -32.35 -12.15
C PHE A 97 -10.91 -31.80 -13.40
N GLY A 98 -10.19 -31.56 -14.50
CA GLY A 98 -10.73 -30.92 -15.70
C GLY A 98 -11.81 -31.71 -16.44
N ASN A 99 -11.93 -33.03 -16.19
CA ASN A 99 -12.95 -33.89 -16.78
C ASN A 99 -14.14 -34.18 -15.84
N ASP A 100 -14.13 -33.65 -14.61
CA ASP A 100 -15.27 -33.76 -13.70
C ASP A 100 -16.30 -32.66 -14.06
N ASP A 101 -17.07 -32.89 -15.12
CA ASP A 101 -18.26 -32.08 -15.46
C ASP A 101 -19.39 -32.23 -14.43
N ASN A 102 -19.24 -33.13 -13.45
CA ASN A 102 -20.22 -33.40 -12.42
C ASN A 102 -20.09 -32.42 -11.25
N SER A 103 -20.34 -31.14 -11.53
CA SER A 103 -20.50 -30.09 -10.51
C SER A 103 -21.84 -30.20 -9.80
N ASN A 104 -22.15 -31.37 -9.22
CA ASN A 104 -23.01 -31.39 -8.03
C ASN A 104 -22.16 -30.86 -6.87
N THR A 105 -21.89 -29.56 -6.91
CA THR A 105 -21.42 -28.80 -5.77
C THR A 105 -22.63 -28.68 -4.85
N GLU A 106 -22.97 -29.77 -4.15
CA GLU A 106 -23.67 -29.61 -2.89
C GLU A 106 -22.77 -28.66 -2.09
N LEU A 107 -23.29 -27.46 -1.85
CA LEU A 107 -22.61 -26.44 -1.08
C LEU A 107 -22.30 -27.10 0.25
N ASP A 108 -21.02 -27.38 0.47
CA ASP A 108 -20.54 -27.92 1.73
C ASP A 108 -20.86 -26.85 2.78
N ASP A 109 -21.95 -27.06 3.54
CA ASP A 109 -22.42 -26.16 4.60
C ASP A 109 -21.36 -25.99 5.72
N ASP A 110 -20.29 -26.79 5.66
CA ASP A 110 -19.12 -26.67 6.51
C ASP A 110 -18.19 -25.52 6.07
N ILE A 111 -18.45 -24.33 6.63
CA ILE A 111 -17.62 -23.13 6.51
C ILE A 111 -16.32 -23.23 7.37
N THR A 112 -16.01 -24.40 7.92
CA THR A 112 -14.79 -24.59 8.70
C THR A 112 -13.58 -24.37 7.81
N TYR A 113 -12.60 -23.61 8.33
CA TYR A 113 -11.34 -23.40 7.63
C TYR A 113 -10.66 -24.75 7.33
N LYS A 114 -10.55 -25.07 6.03
CA LYS A 114 -9.81 -26.25 5.56
C LYS A 114 -8.37 -25.84 5.24
N LYS A 115 -7.41 -26.51 5.87
CA LYS A 115 -5.99 -26.30 5.56
C LYS A 115 -5.74 -26.61 4.07
N PRO A 116 -5.04 -25.73 3.33
CA PRO A 116 -4.72 -25.99 1.92
C PRO A 116 -3.96 -27.31 1.74
N SER A 117 -4.42 -28.12 0.78
CA SER A 117 -3.77 -29.38 0.44
C SER A 117 -2.45 -29.15 -0.30
N SER A 118 -1.40 -29.85 0.13
CA SER A 118 -0.10 -29.95 -0.56
C SER A 118 -0.07 -31.05 -1.63
N TRP A 119 -1.17 -31.81 -1.77
CA TRP A 119 -1.25 -32.90 -2.74
C TRP A 119 -1.10 -32.39 -4.18
N THR A 120 -0.44 -33.20 -5.00
CA THR A 120 -0.19 -32.96 -6.42
C THR A 120 -0.32 -34.30 -7.14
N PRO A 121 -1.03 -34.38 -8.28
CA PRO A 121 -1.07 -35.59 -9.10
C PRO A 121 0.34 -36.05 -9.51
N SER A 122 0.55 -37.37 -9.55
CA SER A 122 1.81 -37.94 -10.00
C SER A 122 2.10 -37.55 -11.46
N PRO A 123 3.36 -37.22 -11.81
CA PRO A 123 3.77 -37.06 -13.21
C PRO A 123 3.52 -38.32 -14.04
N GLY A 124 3.41 -38.17 -15.35
CA GLY A 124 3.27 -39.26 -16.31
C GLY A 124 1.83 -39.55 -16.76
N ARG A 125 0.83 -38.83 -16.22
CA ARG A 125 -0.57 -38.99 -16.65
C ARG A 125 -0.86 -38.34 -18.00
N ASP A 126 -0.27 -37.17 -18.24
CA ASP A 126 -0.28 -36.48 -19.52
C ASP A 126 1.16 -36.09 -19.89
N LEU A 127 1.71 -36.80 -20.89
CA LEU A 127 3.07 -36.58 -21.37
C LEU A 127 3.22 -35.21 -22.04
N ALA A 128 2.19 -34.72 -22.74
CA ALA A 128 2.24 -33.42 -23.40
C ALA A 128 2.30 -32.30 -22.36
N LEU A 129 1.51 -32.42 -21.30
CA LEU A 129 1.56 -31.50 -20.16
C LEU A 129 2.93 -31.54 -19.48
N ASP A 130 3.45 -32.72 -19.15
CA ASP A 130 4.77 -32.81 -18.51
C ASP A 130 5.90 -32.27 -19.39
N CYS A 131 5.88 -32.55 -20.70
CA CYS A 131 6.83 -31.97 -21.65
C CYS A 131 6.73 -30.43 -21.67
N TYR A 132 5.52 -29.88 -21.70
CA TYR A 132 5.29 -28.44 -21.67
C TYR A 132 5.80 -27.81 -20.37
N LEU A 133 5.45 -28.37 -19.21
CA LEU A 133 5.88 -27.87 -17.90
C LEU A 133 7.41 -27.85 -17.80
N ASN A 134 8.07 -28.94 -18.20
CA ASN A 134 9.53 -29.02 -18.23
C ASN A 134 10.15 -28.02 -19.22
N GLY A 135 9.53 -27.83 -20.38
CA GLY A 135 9.99 -26.87 -21.38
C GLY A 135 9.94 -25.44 -20.86
N VAL A 136 8.83 -25.04 -20.23
CA VAL A 136 8.65 -23.72 -19.63
C VAL A 136 9.60 -23.50 -18.45
N GLU A 137 9.74 -24.48 -17.56
CA GLU A 137 10.69 -24.41 -16.44
C GLU A 137 12.11 -24.15 -16.95
N ARG A 138 12.56 -24.92 -17.95
CA ARG A 138 13.89 -24.75 -18.55
C ARG A 138 14.03 -23.39 -19.22
N ALA A 139 13.03 -22.97 -19.99
CA ALA A 139 13.07 -21.68 -20.67
C ALA A 139 13.17 -20.52 -19.67
N ILE A 140 12.38 -20.53 -18.60
CA ILE A 140 12.43 -19.49 -17.56
C ILE A 140 13.79 -19.50 -16.86
N LEU A 141 14.25 -20.66 -16.38
CA LEU A 141 15.51 -20.75 -15.63
C LEU A 141 16.75 -20.42 -16.48
N GLN A 142 16.71 -20.69 -17.78
CA GLN A 142 17.80 -20.39 -18.72
C GLN A 142 17.75 -18.96 -19.26
N HIS A 143 16.57 -18.40 -19.49
CA HIS A 143 16.38 -17.08 -20.08
C HIS A 143 16.05 -15.97 -19.07
N THR A 144 16.04 -16.23 -17.76
CA THR A 144 15.89 -15.18 -16.75
C THR A 144 17.04 -14.17 -16.92
N PRO A 145 16.81 -12.97 -17.50
CA PRO A 145 17.88 -12.10 -17.88
C PRO A 145 18.41 -11.40 -16.63
N TYR A 146 19.57 -11.83 -16.14
CA TYR A 146 20.25 -11.22 -15.00
C TYR A 146 20.68 -9.76 -15.28
N ASN A 147 20.65 -9.30 -16.55
CA ASN A 147 21.49 -8.20 -17.02
C ASN A 147 20.79 -7.07 -17.81
N MET A 148 19.50 -7.19 -18.19
CA MET A 148 18.91 -6.28 -19.21
C MET A 148 17.88 -5.27 -18.68
N LEU A 149 17.52 -5.33 -17.40
CA LEU A 149 16.58 -4.36 -16.86
C LEU A 149 17.33 -3.07 -16.50
N ARG A 150 17.04 -1.99 -17.22
CA ARG A 150 17.43 -0.65 -16.79
C ARG A 150 16.79 -0.39 -15.43
N SER A 151 17.61 -0.16 -14.41
CA SER A 151 17.13 0.14 -13.06
C SER A 151 16.29 1.41 -13.08
N ASN A 152 15.07 1.36 -12.53
CA ASN A 152 14.19 2.52 -12.37
C ASN A 152 14.56 3.43 -11.16
N ILE A 153 15.64 3.09 -10.45
CA ILE A 153 16.25 3.88 -9.38
C ILE A 153 17.77 3.90 -9.50
N THR A 154 18.38 4.95 -8.97
CA THR A 154 19.84 5.12 -8.85
C THR A 154 20.42 4.29 -7.70
N ARG A 155 21.76 4.17 -7.66
CA ARG A 155 22.46 3.53 -6.54
C ARG A 155 22.20 4.26 -5.22
N LEU A 156 22.19 5.60 -5.25
CA LEU A 156 21.99 6.42 -4.06
C LEU A 156 20.55 6.31 -3.52
N GLU A 157 19.53 6.31 -4.40
CA GLU A 157 18.15 6.03 -3.99
C GLU A 157 18.02 4.62 -3.38
N ARG A 158 18.75 3.63 -3.91
CA ARG A 158 18.76 2.28 -3.32
C ARG A 158 19.39 2.24 -1.93
N GLU A 159 20.45 3.01 -1.72
CA GLU A 159 21.07 3.19 -0.40
C GLU A 159 20.12 3.94 0.56
N ALA A 160 19.39 4.93 0.06
CA ALA A 160 18.36 5.65 0.80
C ALA A 160 17.25 4.71 1.28
N ILE A 161 16.76 3.77 0.44
CA ILE A 161 15.80 2.74 0.88
C ILE A 161 16.36 1.93 2.05
N LYS A 162 17.61 1.47 1.95
CA LYS A 162 18.24 0.70 3.03
C LYS A 162 18.43 1.52 4.32
N SER A 163 18.72 2.81 4.18
CA SER A 163 18.81 3.77 5.29
C SER A 163 17.46 3.89 6.01
N LEU A 164 16.39 4.17 5.26
CA LEU A 164 15.03 4.30 5.77
C LEU A 164 14.55 3.02 6.47
N ILE A 165 14.78 1.84 5.88
CA ILE A 165 14.40 0.55 6.48
C ILE A 165 15.15 0.28 7.79
N ARG A 166 16.42 0.69 7.89
CA ARG A 166 17.25 0.47 9.08
C ARG A 166 16.89 1.42 10.22
N ASP A 167 16.29 2.56 9.90
CA ASP A 167 15.94 3.59 10.86
C ASP A 167 14.70 3.17 11.68
N SER A 168 14.95 2.59 12.86
CA SER A 168 13.90 2.20 13.80
C SER A 168 13.26 3.39 14.55
N GLY A 169 13.78 4.61 14.38
CA GLY A 169 13.31 5.83 15.02
C GLY A 169 12.21 6.55 14.26
N ILE A 170 11.85 6.08 13.07
CA ILE A 170 10.80 6.65 12.23
C ILE A 170 9.70 5.63 11.95
N VAL A 171 8.52 6.13 11.61
CA VAL A 171 7.39 5.37 11.08
C VAL A 171 7.01 6.01 9.75
N ILE A 172 6.83 5.17 8.73
CA ILE A 172 6.47 5.59 7.37
C ILE A 172 5.14 4.95 7.01
N PHE A 173 4.15 5.75 6.65
CA PHE A 173 2.82 5.27 6.28
C PHE A 173 2.19 6.16 5.21
N GLN A 174 1.17 5.64 4.54
CA GLN A 174 0.39 6.41 3.58
C GLN A 174 -0.55 7.36 4.33
N ALA A 175 -0.67 8.60 3.88
CA ALA A 175 -1.68 9.52 4.40
C ALA A 175 -3.09 8.99 4.11
N ASP A 176 -4.03 9.27 5.01
CA ASP A 176 -5.45 8.93 4.82
C ASP A 176 -6.06 9.65 3.60
N LYS A 177 -5.59 10.89 3.34
CA LYS A 177 -6.05 11.74 2.23
C LYS A 177 -4.87 12.16 1.36
N GLY A 178 -4.99 11.92 0.05
CA GLY A 178 -3.93 12.12 -0.93
C GLY A 178 -2.91 10.98 -0.88
N GLU A 179 -2.36 10.57 -2.03
CA GLU A 179 -1.36 9.49 -2.11
C GLU A 179 0.02 9.86 -1.49
N ALA A 180 0.02 10.83 -0.58
CA ALA A 180 1.20 11.31 0.10
C ALA A 180 1.78 10.25 1.03
N VAL A 181 3.10 10.31 1.18
CA VAL A 181 3.82 9.50 2.17
C VAL A 181 4.11 10.36 3.39
N VAL A 182 3.71 9.87 4.57
CA VAL A 182 3.99 10.51 5.85
C VAL A 182 5.18 9.84 6.50
N VAL A 183 6.11 10.66 6.98
CA VAL A 183 7.24 10.21 7.81
C VAL A 183 7.16 10.91 9.16
N GLN A 184 7.08 10.12 10.23
CA GLN A 184 6.91 10.62 11.58
C GLN A 184 7.95 10.02 12.53
N ASN A 185 8.37 10.78 13.54
CA ASN A 185 9.15 10.26 14.65
C ASN A 185 8.35 9.19 15.40
N LYS A 186 8.97 8.04 15.63
CA LYS A 186 8.31 6.92 16.29
C LYS A 186 7.87 7.22 17.73
N ARG A 187 8.64 8.03 18.47
CA ARG A 187 8.28 8.40 19.85
C ARG A 187 7.01 9.24 19.88
N ASP A 188 6.92 10.24 19.01
CA ASP A 188 5.78 11.14 18.94
C ASP A 188 4.54 10.41 18.43
N TYR A 189 4.71 9.55 17.42
CA TYR A 189 3.67 8.65 16.93
C TYR A 189 3.08 7.79 18.07
N LEU A 190 3.96 7.15 18.87
CA LEU A 190 3.52 6.33 20.00
C LEU A 190 2.87 7.18 21.10
N ALA A 191 3.40 8.36 21.39
CA ALA A 191 2.83 9.25 22.40
C ALA A 191 1.40 9.67 22.04
N GLU A 192 1.16 10.09 20.80
CA GLU A 192 -0.18 10.42 20.32
C GLU A 192 -1.10 9.19 20.28
N ALA A 193 -0.60 8.03 19.86
CA ALA A 193 -1.37 6.79 19.91
C ALA A 193 -1.83 6.45 21.34
N TYR A 194 -0.93 6.53 22.33
CA TYR A 194 -1.30 6.29 23.73
C TYR A 194 -2.24 7.35 24.30
N LYS A 195 -2.08 8.61 23.91
CA LYS A 195 -3.00 9.69 24.31
C LYS A 195 -4.42 9.41 23.79
N GLN A 196 -4.56 9.01 22.53
CA GLN A 196 -5.86 8.65 21.95
C GLN A 196 -6.45 7.38 22.60
N LEU A 197 -5.65 6.34 22.81
CA LEU A 197 -6.09 5.09 23.45
C LEU A 197 -6.56 5.29 24.89
N ASN A 198 -5.93 6.22 25.62
CA ASN A 198 -6.28 6.54 27.01
C ASN A 198 -7.29 7.69 27.13
N SER A 199 -7.83 8.18 26.01
CA SER A 199 -8.79 9.29 26.03
C SER A 199 -10.11 8.90 26.68
N THR A 200 -10.76 9.88 27.28
CA THR A 200 -12.11 9.77 27.86
C THR A 200 -13.10 10.63 27.09
N ASP A 201 -14.35 10.19 27.02
CA ASP A 201 -15.46 10.98 26.48
C ASP A 201 -15.84 12.15 27.42
N GLU A 202 -16.81 12.96 27.00
CA GLU A 202 -17.35 14.09 27.77
C GLU A 202 -17.96 13.69 29.12
N ASN A 203 -18.32 12.41 29.27
CA ASN A 203 -18.88 11.84 30.49
C ASN A 203 -17.80 11.19 31.38
N GLY A 204 -16.52 11.26 30.99
CA GLY A 204 -15.39 10.69 31.73
C GLY A 204 -15.17 9.19 31.54
N ASN A 205 -15.89 8.54 30.61
CA ASN A 205 -15.69 7.12 30.31
C ASN A 205 -14.58 6.93 29.29
N LYS A 206 -13.82 5.83 29.42
CA LYS A 206 -12.80 5.48 28.41
C LYS A 206 -13.45 5.21 27.06
N VAL A 207 -12.96 5.89 26.02
CA VAL A 207 -13.39 5.71 24.63
C VAL A 207 -13.04 4.31 24.13
N TYR A 208 -11.83 3.86 24.43
CA TYR A 208 -11.35 2.52 24.08
C TYR A 208 -11.30 1.61 25.32
N LYS A 209 -11.78 0.38 25.16
CA LYS A 209 -11.80 -0.65 26.21
C LYS A 209 -10.97 -1.84 25.79
N HIS A 210 -10.12 -2.32 26.69
CA HIS A 210 -9.34 -3.53 26.46
C HIS A 210 -10.26 -4.75 26.49
N VAL A 211 -10.18 -5.61 25.47
CA VAL A 211 -10.96 -6.85 25.37
C VAL A 211 -10.01 -8.05 25.55
N ALA A 212 -10.43 -9.06 26.31
CA ALA A 212 -9.58 -10.22 26.64
C ALA A 212 -9.38 -11.19 25.46
N THR A 213 -10.34 -11.25 24.54
CA THR A 213 -10.34 -12.14 23.38
C THR A 213 -10.89 -11.39 22.16
N ASP A 214 -10.50 -11.80 20.96
CA ASP A 214 -11.01 -11.23 19.72
C ASP A 214 -12.54 -11.46 19.60
N PRO A 215 -13.38 -10.41 19.67
CA PRO A 215 -14.83 -10.53 19.62
C PRO A 215 -15.39 -10.61 18.20
N THR A 216 -14.54 -10.64 17.17
CA THR A 216 -14.96 -10.54 15.75
C THR A 216 -15.98 -11.60 15.37
N SER A 217 -15.79 -12.86 15.79
CA SER A 217 -16.73 -13.94 15.50
C SER A 217 -18.13 -13.67 16.07
N ASP A 218 -18.20 -13.21 17.33
CA ASP A 218 -19.48 -12.89 18.00
C ASP A 218 -20.19 -11.71 17.33
N PHE A 219 -19.42 -10.71 16.84
CA PHE A 219 -20.00 -9.62 16.05
C PHE A 219 -20.53 -10.10 14.71
N VAL A 220 -19.79 -10.96 14.00
CA VAL A 220 -20.25 -11.54 12.73
C VAL A 220 -21.53 -12.35 12.93
N ILE A 221 -21.63 -13.14 14.00
CA ILE A 221 -22.84 -13.90 14.34
C ILE A 221 -24.01 -12.93 14.59
N ARG A 222 -23.83 -11.93 15.46
CA ARG A 222 -24.87 -10.95 15.79
C ARG A 222 -25.36 -10.15 14.59
N VAL A 223 -24.44 -9.72 13.72
CA VAL A 223 -24.81 -9.01 12.48
C VAL A 223 -25.64 -9.93 11.58
N LYS A 224 -25.27 -11.20 11.41
CA LYS A 224 -26.05 -12.17 10.63
C LYS A 224 -27.45 -12.41 11.20
N GLU A 225 -27.60 -12.46 12.52
CA GLU A 225 -28.90 -12.60 13.18
C GLU A 225 -29.80 -11.38 12.93
N LEU A 226 -29.25 -10.17 12.89
CA LEU A 226 -30.01 -8.95 12.56
C LEU A 226 -30.51 -8.96 11.12
N TYR A 227 -29.69 -9.41 10.16
CA TYR A 227 -30.09 -9.52 8.74
C TYR A 227 -31.17 -10.58 8.47
N LYS A 228 -31.34 -11.57 9.36
CA LYS A 228 -32.35 -12.63 9.22
C LYS A 228 -33.72 -12.28 9.79
N ARG A 229 -33.88 -11.11 10.43
CA ARG A 229 -35.20 -10.69 10.95
C ARG A 229 -36.05 -10.14 9.81
N PRO A 230 -37.23 -10.69 9.53
CA PRO A 230 -38.13 -10.13 8.52
C PRO A 230 -38.55 -8.72 8.95
N THR A 231 -38.51 -7.77 8.01
CA THR A 231 -39.05 -6.43 8.24
C THR A 231 -40.51 -6.55 8.65
N PRO A 232 -40.98 -5.89 9.73
CA PRO A 232 -42.38 -5.91 10.07
C PRO A 232 -43.16 -5.32 8.90
N SER A 233 -44.10 -6.10 8.34
CA SER A 233 -45.05 -5.58 7.36
C SER A 233 -45.89 -4.48 8.01
N MET A 234 -45.83 -3.28 7.45
CA MET A 234 -46.75 -2.17 7.76
C MET A 234 -48.19 -2.53 7.39
#